data_AF-A0A2S2Q495-F1
#
_entry.id   AF-A0A2S2Q495-F1
#
_cell.length_a   1.000
_cell.length_b   1.000
_cell.length_c   1.000
_cell.angle_alpha   90.00
_cell.angle_beta   90.00
_cell.angle_gamma   90.00
#
_symmetry.space_group_name_H-M   'P 1'
#
loop_
_entity.id
_entity.type
_entity.pdbx_description
1 polymer ?
#
loop_
_entity_poly.entity_id
_entity_poly.type
_entity_poly.pdbx_seq_one_letter_code
_entity_poly.pdbx_strand_id
1 'polypeptide(L)'
;MMGYNLNTQSNIDTKFVHSMKIASELDVMRIYKPWLYPDIIFRIYRKCIGLQNVYKHLHSLPDQVIKEKKETYAQKKITNRTDALNDSSNGVFLDKLLELNEAGANFSDEELRDEVVTMMSAG
;
A
#
# COMPACT_ATOMS: atom_id res chain seq x y z
N MET A 1 9.28 2.65 9.88
CA MET A 1 9.63 3.88 9.12
C MET A 1 10.36 3.50 7.84
N MET A 2 9.68 3.71 6.71
CA MET A 2 10.07 3.26 5.39
C MET A 2 11.40 3.91 4.96
N GLY A 3 12.44 3.12 4.77
CA GLY A 3 13.76 3.55 4.26
C GLY A 3 13.70 3.92 2.78
N TYR A 4 12.87 4.91 2.45
CA TYR A 4 12.70 5.46 1.12
C TYR A 4 13.21 6.91 1.14
N ASN A 5 13.75 7.37 0.01
CA ASN A 5 14.50 8.63 -0.08
C ASN A 5 13.60 9.84 0.31
N LEU A 6 13.70 10.26 1.57
CA LEU A 6 12.81 11.22 2.26
C LEU A 6 12.79 12.63 1.64
N ASN A 7 13.74 12.95 0.75
CA ASN A 7 13.93 14.31 0.24
C ASN A 7 13.08 14.67 -0.97
N THR A 8 12.42 13.71 -1.65
CA THR A 8 11.59 14.01 -2.85
C THR A 8 10.09 13.84 -2.64
N GLN A 9 9.64 13.30 -1.49
CA GLN A 9 8.28 12.74 -1.33
C GLN A 9 7.50 13.25 -0.10
N SER A 10 7.99 14.25 0.66
CA SER A 10 7.41 14.62 1.97
C SER A 10 5.90 14.93 1.94
N ASN A 11 5.40 15.50 0.83
CA ASN A 11 3.98 15.82 0.67
C ASN A 11 3.10 14.57 0.43
N ILE A 12 3.61 13.59 -0.32
CA ILE A 12 2.88 12.36 -0.64
C ILE A 12 2.84 11.43 0.58
N ASP A 13 3.94 11.33 1.33
CA ASP A 13 3.98 10.63 2.60
C ASP A 13 3.01 11.25 3.61
N THR A 14 2.97 12.58 3.69
CA THR A 14 2.03 13.30 4.57
C THR A 14 0.58 13.02 4.20
N LYS A 15 0.24 13.02 2.89
CA LYS A 15 -1.11 12.69 2.41
C LYS A 15 -1.48 11.23 2.67
N PHE A 16 -0.53 10.31 2.50
CA PHE A 16 -0.73 8.90 2.80
C PHE A 16 -1.02 8.69 4.30
N VAL A 17 -0.15 9.21 5.18
CA VAL A 17 -0.33 9.09 6.64
C VAL A 17 -1.65 9.73 7.08
N HIS A 18 -1.99 10.89 6.55
CA HIS A 18 -3.28 11.54 6.84
C HIS A 18 -4.47 10.69 6.37
N SER A 19 -4.39 10.13 5.15
CA SER A 19 -5.45 9.29 4.60
C SER A 19 -5.59 7.98 5.38
N MET A 20 -4.47 7.38 5.79
CA MET A 20 -4.43 6.18 6.62
C MET A 20 -5.07 6.45 7.98
N LYS A 21 -4.76 7.57 8.63
CA LYS A 21 -5.40 7.97 9.89
C LYS A 21 -6.93 8.04 9.75
N ILE A 22 -7.43 8.70 8.71
CA ILE A 22 -8.88 8.82 8.47
C ILE A 22 -9.50 7.45 8.19
N ALA A 23 -8.84 6.60 7.42
CA ALA A 23 -9.31 5.24 7.14
C ALA A 23 -9.41 4.41 8.44
N SER A 24 -8.38 4.45 9.29
CA SER A 24 -8.39 3.77 10.59
C SER A 24 -9.48 4.28 11.52
N GLU A 25 -9.69 5.60 11.60
CA GLU A 25 -10.81 6.18 12.38
C GLU A 25 -12.16 5.68 11.87
N LEU A 26 -12.30 5.56 10.55
CA LEU A 26 -13.53 5.06 9.93
C LEU A 26 -13.75 3.57 10.22
N ASP A 27 -12.69 2.76 10.18
CA ASP A 27 -12.76 1.33 10.47
C ASP A 27 -13.11 1.09 11.94
N VAL A 28 -12.48 1.82 12.87
CA VAL A 28 -12.84 1.79 14.30
C VAL A 28 -14.30 2.20 14.50
N MET A 29 -14.76 3.24 13.81
CA MET A 29 -16.17 3.67 13.88
C MET A 29 -17.13 2.59 13.34
N ARG A 30 -16.74 1.90 12.26
CA ARG A 30 -17.53 0.81 11.66
C ARG A 30 -17.69 -0.35 12.63
N ILE A 31 -16.66 -0.72 13.39
CA ILE A 31 -16.70 -1.82 14.37
C ILE A 31 -17.89 -1.68 15.33
N TYR A 32 -18.13 -0.47 15.86
CA TYR A 32 -19.21 -0.21 16.83
C TYR A 32 -20.58 0.08 16.20
N LYS A 33 -20.71 0.05 14.87
CA LYS A 33 -21.96 0.35 14.15
C LYS A 33 -22.35 -0.80 13.23
N PRO A 34 -23.02 -1.85 13.75
CA PRO A 34 -23.39 -3.04 12.97
C PRO A 34 -24.22 -2.74 11.70
N TRP A 35 -25.00 -1.66 11.69
CA TRP A 35 -25.75 -1.21 10.50
C TRP A 35 -24.85 -0.73 9.35
N LEU A 36 -23.57 -0.47 9.59
CA LEU A 36 -22.56 -0.18 8.57
C LEU A 36 -21.77 -1.41 8.13
N TYR A 37 -22.08 -2.62 8.62
CA TYR A 37 -21.38 -3.84 8.19
C TYR A 37 -21.65 -4.18 6.72
N PRO A 38 -22.87 -4.06 6.18
CA PRO A 38 -23.09 -4.34 4.76
C PRO A 38 -22.31 -3.35 3.86
N ASP A 39 -21.52 -3.88 2.93
CA ASP A 39 -20.63 -3.06 2.09
C ASP A 39 -21.36 -2.03 1.24
N ILE A 40 -22.58 -2.33 0.81
CA ILE A 40 -23.42 -1.40 0.05
C ILE A 40 -23.73 -0.17 0.92
N ILE A 41 -24.12 -0.38 2.19
CA ILE A 41 -24.45 0.69 3.12
C ILE A 41 -23.18 1.49 3.44
N PHE A 42 -22.07 0.82 3.72
CA PHE A 42 -20.80 1.49 4.00
C PHE A 42 -20.29 2.29 2.80
N ARG A 43 -20.44 1.77 1.58
CA ARG A 43 -20.10 2.50 0.36
C ARG A 43 -20.94 3.76 0.20
N ILE A 44 -22.26 3.69 0.42
CA ILE A 44 -23.14 4.86 0.39
C ILE A 44 -22.72 5.87 1.46
N TYR A 45 -22.53 5.41 2.70
CA TYR A 45 -22.07 6.24 3.81
C TYR A 45 -20.79 7.02 3.44
N ARG A 46 -19.75 6.31 2.97
CA ARG A 46 -18.49 6.92 2.51
C ARG A 46 -18.69 7.99 1.43
N LYS A 47 -19.64 7.79 0.51
CA LYS A 47 -19.98 8.81 -0.49
C LYS A 47 -20.62 10.04 0.15
N CYS A 48 -21.57 9.84 1.06
CA CYS A 48 -22.27 10.93 1.75
C CYS A 48 -21.34 11.81 2.58
N ILE A 49 -20.33 11.21 3.24
CA ILE A 49 -19.37 11.95 4.06
C ILE A 49 -18.12 12.43 3.29
N GLY A 50 -18.10 12.27 1.97
CA GLY A 50 -17.03 12.81 1.12
C GLY A 50 -15.69 12.08 1.20
N LEU A 51 -15.64 10.85 1.73
CA LEU A 51 -14.38 10.11 1.94
C LEU A 51 -13.86 9.36 0.71
N GLN A 52 -14.45 9.53 -0.47
CA GLN A 52 -13.99 8.83 -1.68
C GLN A 52 -12.55 9.18 -2.06
N ASN A 53 -12.11 10.40 -1.79
CA ASN A 53 -10.74 10.83 -2.12
C ASN A 53 -9.71 10.27 -1.14
N VAL A 54 -10.09 10.00 0.12
CA VAL A 54 -9.19 9.44 1.14
C VAL A 54 -8.68 8.08 0.71
N TYR A 55 -9.56 7.18 0.26
CA TYR A 55 -9.14 5.86 -0.23
C TYR A 55 -8.30 5.93 -1.50
N LYS A 56 -8.59 6.88 -2.41
CA LYS A 56 -7.73 7.11 -3.60
C LYS A 56 -6.32 7.54 -3.20
N HIS A 57 -6.19 8.43 -2.22
CA HIS A 57 -4.90 8.87 -1.72
C HIS A 57 -4.17 7.76 -0.94
N LEU A 58 -4.92 6.94 -0.18
CA LEU A 58 -4.38 5.79 0.53
C LEU A 58 -3.69 4.80 -0.41
N HIS A 59 -4.26 4.54 -1.59
CA HIS A 59 -3.68 3.62 -2.58
C HIS A 59 -2.51 4.22 -3.37
N SER A 60 -2.44 5.55 -3.49
CA SER A 60 -1.45 6.20 -4.38
C SER A 60 0.02 5.94 -4.02
N LEU A 61 0.35 5.88 -2.73
CA LEU A 61 1.71 5.62 -2.26
C LEU A 61 2.10 4.13 -2.40
N PRO A 62 1.27 3.16 -1.95
CA PRO A 62 1.46 1.74 -2.25
C PRO A 62 1.63 1.43 -3.74
N ASP A 63 0.80 2.04 -4.61
CA ASP A 63 0.91 1.87 -6.06
C ASP A 63 2.27 2.34 -6.58
N GLN A 64 2.74 3.49 -6.10
CA GLN A 64 4.06 4.01 -6.47
C GLN A 64 5.19 3.08 -5.99
N VAL A 65 5.12 2.62 -4.74
CA VAL A 65 6.10 1.70 -4.15
C VAL A 65 6.16 0.39 -4.95
N ILE A 66 5.00 -0.18 -5.32
CA ILE A 66 4.95 -1.40 -6.14
C ILE A 66 5.57 -1.15 -7.51
N LYS A 67 5.27 -0.02 -8.15
CA LYS A 67 5.82 0.33 -9.46
C LYS A 67 7.35 0.41 -9.44
N GLU A 68 7.89 1.22 -8.54
CA GLU A 68 9.34 1.40 -8.41
C GLU A 68 10.05 0.08 -8.06
N LYS A 69 9.38 -0.76 -7.25
CA LYS A 69 9.92 -2.06 -6.86
C LYS A 69 9.93 -3.06 -8.02
N LYS A 70 8.87 -3.12 -8.84
CA LYS A 70 8.83 -3.92 -10.07
C LYS A 70 9.93 -3.49 -11.05
N GLU A 71 10.14 -2.18 -11.22
CA GLU A 71 11.19 -1.63 -12.08
C GLU A 71 12.59 -2.03 -11.58
N THR A 72 12.84 -1.88 -10.28
CA THR A 72 14.11 -2.26 -9.66
C THR A 72 14.36 -3.77 -9.76
N TYR A 73 13.31 -4.58 -9.54
CA TYR A 73 13.38 -6.04 -9.64
C TYR A 73 13.73 -6.50 -11.07
N ALA A 74 13.09 -5.90 -12.08
CA ALA A 74 13.40 -6.16 -13.49
C ALA A 74 14.85 -5.78 -13.85
N GLN A 75 15.34 -4.62 -13.38
CA GLN A 75 16.72 -4.19 -13.62
C GLN A 75 17.76 -5.11 -12.95
N LYS A 76 17.47 -5.61 -11.73
CA LYS A 76 18.33 -6.60 -11.04
C LYS A 76 18.49 -7.88 -11.85
N LYS A 77 17.41 -8.37 -12.46
CA LYS A 77 17.41 -9.58 -13.31
C LYS A 77 18.28 -9.43 -14.55
N ILE A 78 18.38 -8.21 -15.11
CA ILE A 78 19.21 -7.92 -16.29
C ILE A 78 20.69 -7.76 -15.92
N THR A 79 20.98 -7.18 -14.74
CA THR A 79 22.34 -6.71 -14.41
C THR A 79 23.16 -7.75 -13.62
N ASN A 80 22.57 -8.86 -13.14
CA ASN A 80 23.22 -9.84 -12.24
C ASN A 80 23.95 -9.18 -11.05
N ARG A 81 23.54 -7.97 -10.66
CA ARG A 81 24.13 -7.23 -9.56
C ARG A 81 23.35 -7.53 -8.29
N THR A 82 23.98 -8.32 -7.43
CA THR A 82 23.57 -8.59 -6.06
C THR A 82 23.98 -7.44 -5.14
N ASP A 83 23.76 -6.18 -5.53
CA ASP A 83 24.22 -5.05 -4.74
C ASP A 83 23.10 -4.38 -3.96
N ALA A 84 23.32 -4.41 -2.64
CA ALA A 84 22.81 -3.60 -1.55
C ALA A 84 21.28 -3.45 -1.43
N LEU A 85 20.78 -4.14 -0.40
CA LEU A 85 19.49 -3.93 0.24
C LEU A 85 19.24 -2.42 0.43
N ASN A 86 18.14 -1.93 -0.16
CA ASN A 86 17.45 -0.83 0.49
C ASN A 86 16.74 -1.48 1.70
N ASP A 87 17.40 -1.40 2.85
CA ASP A 87 17.21 -2.16 4.10
C ASP A 87 15.92 -1.82 4.86
N SER A 88 14.84 -1.58 4.10
CA SER A 88 13.50 -1.47 4.66
C SER A 88 12.83 -2.85 4.62
N SER A 89 12.21 -3.25 5.73
CA SER A 89 11.44 -4.50 5.85
C SER A 89 10.44 -4.69 4.69
N ASN A 90 9.81 -3.59 4.25
CA ASN A 90 8.87 -3.58 3.13
C ASN A 90 9.53 -3.90 1.78
N GLY A 91 10.79 -3.50 1.60
CA GLY A 91 11.58 -3.82 0.41
C GLY A 91 11.89 -5.31 0.27
N VAL A 92 12.19 -5.99 1.39
CA VAL A 92 12.45 -7.44 1.41
C VAL A 92 11.15 -8.22 1.17
N PHE A 93 10.04 -7.77 1.76
CA PHE A 93 8.73 -8.39 1.60
C PHE A 93 8.24 -8.37 0.15
N LEU A 94 8.27 -7.20 -0.50
CA LEU A 94 7.83 -7.09 -1.90
C LEU A 94 8.70 -7.88 -2.87
N ASP A 95 10.01 -7.97 -2.64
CA ASP A 95 10.89 -8.82 -3.46
C ASP A 95 10.45 -10.30 -3.38
N LYS A 96 10.03 -10.76 -2.19
CA LYS A 96 9.50 -12.11 -2.00
C LYS A 96 8.18 -12.33 -2.73
N LEU A 97 7.27 -11.37 -2.68
CA LEU A 97 5.99 -11.46 -3.42
C LEU A 97 6.20 -11.51 -4.92
N LEU A 98 7.15 -10.73 -5.47
CA LEU A 98 7.48 -10.76 -6.89
C LEU A 98 8.12 -12.09 -7.31
N GLU A 99 9.02 -12.66 -6.49
CA GLU A 99 9.59 -13.99 -6.70
C GLU A 99 8.51 -15.08 -6.73
N LEU A 100 7.57 -15.05 -5.78
CA LEU A 100 6.43 -15.97 -5.74
C LEU A 100 5.51 -15.80 -6.95
N ASN A 101 5.31 -14.56 -7.42
CA ASN A 101 4.52 -14.30 -8.61
C ASN A 101 5.15 -14.93 -9.85
N GLU A 102 6.49 -14.83 -10.01
CA GLU A 102 7.21 -15.53 -11.08
C GLU A 102 7.15 -17.06 -10.93
N ALA A 103 7.12 -17.58 -9.70
CA ALA A 103 6.95 -19.01 -9.42
C ALA A 103 5.52 -19.54 -9.66
N GLY A 104 4.58 -18.68 -10.08
CA GLY A 104 3.23 -19.07 -10.48
C GLY A 104 2.14 -18.74 -9.46
N ALA A 105 2.41 -17.90 -8.45
CA ALA A 105 1.37 -17.44 -7.53
C ALA A 105 0.32 -16.53 -8.19
N ASN A 106 0.65 -15.88 -9.31
CA ASN A 106 -0.26 -15.05 -10.13
C ASN A 106 -1.00 -13.96 -9.34
N PHE A 107 -0.31 -13.25 -8.44
CA PHE A 107 -0.89 -12.11 -7.73
C PHE A 107 -1.28 -10.99 -8.69
N SER A 108 -2.50 -10.51 -8.54
CA SER A 108 -2.97 -9.28 -9.18
C SER A 108 -2.34 -8.04 -8.54
N ASP A 109 -2.35 -6.93 -9.26
CA ASP A 109 -1.84 -5.65 -8.75
C ASP A 109 -2.66 -5.14 -7.55
N GLU A 110 -3.93 -5.54 -7.45
CA GLU A 110 -4.79 -5.22 -6.31
C GLU A 110 -4.39 -6.01 -5.05
N GLU A 111 -4.13 -7.31 -5.19
CA GLU A 111 -3.67 -8.14 -4.06
C GLU A 111 -2.30 -7.69 -3.54
N LEU A 112 -1.36 -7.39 -4.45
CA LEU A 112 -0.06 -6.86 -4.07
C LEU A 112 -0.20 -5.53 -3.32
N ARG A 113 -1.11 -4.65 -3.76
CA ARG A 113 -1.36 -3.38 -3.09
C ARG A 113 -1.94 -3.56 -1.69
N ASP A 114 -2.91 -4.44 -1.53
CA ASP A 114 -3.56 -4.66 -0.24
C ASP A 114 -2.58 -5.22 0.80
N GLU A 115 -1.67 -6.11 0.38
CA GLU A 115 -0.59 -6.61 1.24
C GLU A 115 0.40 -5.50 1.63
N VAL A 116 0.78 -4.64 0.68
CA VAL A 116 1.66 -3.49 0.95
C VAL A 116 1.01 -2.48 1.90
N VAL A 117 -0.27 -2.16 1.69
CA VAL A 117 -1.04 -1.28 2.59
C VAL A 117 -1.08 -1.87 4.00
N THR A 118 -1.33 -3.18 4.10
CA THR A 118 -1.37 -3.88 5.40
C THR A 118 -0.04 -3.78 6.13
N MET A 119 1.06 -4.08 5.43
CA MET A 119 2.41 -3.97 5.99
C MET A 119 2.78 -2.54 6.42
N MET A 120 2.43 -1.53 5.61
CA MET A 120 2.65 -0.12 5.94
C MET A 120 1.80 0.36 7.12
N SER A 121 0.63 -0.23 7.32
CA SER A 121 -0.28 0.12 8.42
C SER A 121 0.11 -0.56 9.73
N ALA A 122 0.71 -1.75 9.65
CA ALA A 122 1.09 -2.56 10.80
C ALA A 122 2.47 -2.20 11.39
N GLY A 123 3.37 -1.58 10.62
CA GLY A 123 4.77 -1.31 11.01
C GLY A 123 5.13 0.17 11.11
#